data_AF-A0A7W0TWV4-F1
#
_entry.id   AF-A0A7W0TWV4-F1
#
_cell.length_a   1.000
_cell.length_b   1.000
_cell.length_c   1.000
_cell.angle_alpha   90.00
_cell.angle_beta   90.00
_cell.angle_gamma   90.00
#
_symmetry.space_group_name_H-M   'P 1'
#
loop_
_entity.id
_entity.type
_entity.pdbx_description
1 polymer ?
#
loop_
_entity_poly.entity_id
_entity_poly.type
_entity_poly.pdbx_seq_one_letter_code
_entity_poly.pdbx_strand_id
1 'polypeptide(L)'
;MRIEGDFQRDGAVCVRGLVSPEHLALAEAAIDENLADLSSRAKRASADGDGAFVEDFCNWTRLPAMERFIRESGVAEVAGELMGSTTVR
;
A
#
# COMPACT_ATOMS: atom_id res chain seq x y z
N MET A 1 18.10 -3.55 -0.39
CA MET A 1 17.20 -2.92 0.58
C MET A 1 17.99 -2.21 1.67
N ARG A 2 17.57 -1.02 2.10
CA ARG A 2 18.17 -0.25 3.21
C ARG A 2 17.07 0.37 4.08
N ILE A 3 17.17 0.22 5.40
CA ILE A 3 16.25 0.84 6.38
C ILE A 3 16.95 2.06 7.00
N GLU A 4 16.28 3.21 6.98
CA GLU A 4 16.74 4.47 7.57
C GLU A 4 15.75 4.92 8.65
N GLY A 5 16.25 5.21 9.85
CA GLY A 5 15.45 5.64 11.00
C GLY A 5 15.32 4.54 12.06
N ASP A 6 14.51 4.82 13.09
CA ASP A 6 14.23 3.88 14.18
C ASP A 6 12.71 3.77 14.38
N PHE A 7 12.13 2.64 13.99
CA PHE A 7 10.68 2.44 14.05
C PHE A 7 10.14 2.47 15.48
N GLN A 8 10.90 1.94 16.45
CA GLN A 8 10.44 1.84 17.84
C GLN A 8 10.43 3.21 18.52
N ARG A 9 11.37 4.09 18.15
CA ARG A 9 11.43 5.47 18.66
C ARG A 9 10.53 6.42 17.88
N ASP A 10 10.56 6.36 16.56
CA ASP A 10 9.99 7.38 15.68
C ASP A 10 8.58 7.01 15.16
N GLY A 11 8.17 5.74 15.30
CA GLY A 11 6.90 5.22 14.78
C GLY A 11 6.86 5.02 13.27
N ALA A 12 7.93 5.37 12.54
CA ALA A 12 8.08 5.20 11.10
C ALA A 12 9.55 5.13 10.68
N VAL A 13 9.82 4.46 9.55
CA VAL A 13 11.16 4.38 8.93
C VAL A 13 11.06 4.45 7.42
N CYS A 14 12.14 4.85 6.75
CA CYS A 14 12.23 4.77 5.30
C CYS A 14 12.92 3.47 4.87
N VAL A 15 12.20 2.64 4.10
CA VAL A 15 12.78 1.41 3.52
C VAL A 15 13.00 1.61 2.03
N ARG A 16 14.27 1.74 1.61
CA ARG A 16 14.65 1.96 0.21
C ARG A 16 14.99 0.65 -0.48
N GLY A 17 14.46 0.46 -1.68
CA GLY A 17 14.71 -0.73 -2.50
C GLY A 17 14.15 -2.01 -1.88
N LEU A 18 12.96 -1.92 -1.27
CA LEU A 18 12.17 -3.07 -0.82
C LEU A 18 11.37 -3.65 -1.99
N VAL A 19 10.57 -2.81 -2.65
CA VAL A 19 9.67 -3.24 -3.73
C VAL A 19 10.43 -3.31 -5.05
N SER A 20 10.27 -4.41 -5.78
CA SER A 20 10.83 -4.59 -7.12
C SER A 20 10.10 -3.73 -8.17
N PRO A 21 10.70 -3.43 -9.33
CA PRO A 21 10.01 -2.75 -10.42
C PRO A 21 8.72 -3.47 -10.88
N GLU A 22 8.74 -4.81 -10.87
CA GLU A 22 7.56 -5.62 -11.21
C GLU A 22 6.41 -5.41 -10.21
N HIS A 23 6.71 -5.46 -8.91
CA HIS A 23 5.69 -5.23 -7.88
C HIS A 23 5.21 -3.78 -7.86
N LEU A 24 6.07 -2.81 -8.18
CA LEU A 24 5.63 -1.41 -8.36
C LEU A 24 4.62 -1.28 -9.50
N ALA A 25 4.83 -1.98 -10.62
CA ALA A 25 3.87 -1.99 -11.72
C ALA A 25 2.52 -2.60 -11.32
N LEU A 26 2.50 -3.60 -10.43
CA LEU A 26 1.24 -4.12 -9.86
C LEU A 26 0.52 -3.07 -9.01
N ALA A 27 1.25 -2.32 -8.18
CA ALA A 27 0.67 -1.27 -7.36
C ALA A 27 0.09 -0.13 -8.20
N GLU A 28 0.80 0.29 -9.25
CA GLU A 28 0.34 1.29 -10.21
C GLU A 28 -0.94 0.84 -10.92
N ALA A 29 -0.94 -0.36 -11.53
CA ALA A 29 -2.12 -0.91 -12.19
C ALA A 29 -3.33 -1.04 -11.24
N ALA A 30 -3.09 -1.47 -10.00
CA ALA A 30 -4.13 -1.57 -8.99
C ALA A 30 -4.76 -0.22 -8.62
N ILE A 31 -3.93 0.83 -8.51
CA ILE A 31 -4.40 2.19 -8.20
C ILE A 31 -5.23 2.74 -9.36
N ASP A 32 -4.73 2.60 -10.60
CA ASP A 32 -5.42 3.07 -11.79
C ASP A 32 -6.78 2.37 -11.97
N GLU A 33 -6.83 1.04 -11.84
CA GLU A 33 -8.07 0.27 -11.92
C GLU A 33 -9.06 0.67 -10.81
N ASN A 34 -8.57 0.88 -9.58
CA ASN A 34 -9.41 1.31 -8.46
C ASN A 34 -10.02 2.70 -8.70
N LEU A 35 -9.22 3.63 -9.22
CA LEU A 35 -9.67 5.00 -9.51
C LEU A 35 -10.62 5.07 -10.71
N ALA A 36 -10.47 4.17 -11.69
CA ALA A 36 -11.35 4.07 -12.84
C ALA A 36 -12.74 3.50 -12.49
N ASP A 37 -12.80 2.57 -11.54
CA ASP A 37 -14.03 1.96 -11.05
C ASP A 37 -14.01 1.85 -9.52
N LEU A 38 -14.43 2.93 -8.85
CA LEU A 38 -14.44 3.03 -7.39
C LEU A 38 -15.45 2.05 -6.76
N SER A 39 -15.09 1.52 -5.60
CA SER A 39 -15.97 0.62 -4.85
C SER A 39 -17.14 1.36 -4.18
N SER A 40 -18.12 0.59 -3.69
CA SER A 40 -19.22 1.13 -2.88
C SER A 40 -18.78 1.76 -1.56
N ARG A 41 -17.53 1.57 -1.14
CA ARG A 41 -16.94 2.17 0.08
C ARG A 41 -16.17 3.45 -0.19
N ALA A 42 -16.05 3.87 -1.46
CA ALA A 42 -15.27 5.03 -1.82
C ALA A 42 -15.84 6.31 -1.20
N LYS A 43 -14.92 7.16 -0.73
CA LYS A 43 -15.20 8.50 -0.23
C LYS A 43 -14.29 9.48 -0.93
N ARG A 44 -14.85 10.64 -1.28
CA ARG A 44 -14.07 11.81 -1.69
C ARG A 44 -14.06 12.78 -0.51
N ALA A 45 -12.88 13.10 0.01
CA ALA A 45 -12.73 14.06 1.11
C ALA A 45 -12.24 15.44 0.62
N SER A 46 -12.32 15.70 -0.68
CA SER A 46 -12.07 16.99 -1.31
C SER A 46 -13.37 17.59 -1.86
N ALA A 47 -13.46 18.91 -1.92
CA ALA A 47 -14.57 19.62 -2.56
C ALA A 47 -14.48 19.52 -4.09
N ASP A 48 -15.58 19.88 -4.77
CA ASP A 48 -15.58 20.03 -6.22
C ASP A 48 -14.70 21.21 -6.63
N GLY A 49 -13.73 20.96 -7.53
CA GLY A 49 -12.76 21.95 -7.99
C GLY A 49 -11.38 21.87 -7.34
N ASP A 50 -11.23 21.11 -6.25
CA ASP A 50 -9.94 20.80 -5.64
C ASP A 50 -9.29 19.55 -6.27
N GLY A 51 -8.00 19.35 -5.99
CA GLY A 51 -7.32 18.08 -6.28
C GLY A 51 -8.03 16.91 -5.62
N ALA A 52 -8.18 15.81 -6.36
CA ALA A 52 -8.92 14.65 -5.89
C ALA A 52 -8.23 13.97 -4.69
N PHE A 53 -8.86 14.04 -3.51
CA PHE A 53 -8.50 13.23 -2.36
C PHE A 53 -9.54 12.13 -2.18
N VAL A 54 -9.16 10.90 -2.52
CA VAL A 54 -10.05 9.73 -2.57
C VAL A 54 -9.56 8.66 -1.62
N GLU A 55 -10.48 8.11 -0.83
CA GLU A 55 -10.25 6.97 0.03
C GLU A 55 -11.16 5.83 -0.41
N ASP A 56 -10.61 4.62 -0.61
CA ASP A 56 -11.41 3.46 -0.98
C ASP A 56 -10.85 2.18 -0.36
N PHE A 57 -11.58 1.62 0.60
CA PHE A 57 -11.10 0.61 1.53
C PHE A 57 -11.44 -0.82 1.10
N CYS A 58 -10.56 -1.75 1.44
CA CYS A 58 -10.76 -3.19 1.30
C CYS A 58 -10.92 -3.70 -0.14
N ASN A 59 -10.17 -3.11 -1.08
CA ASN A 59 -10.26 -3.45 -2.50
C ASN A 59 -9.38 -4.63 -2.94
N TRP A 60 -8.53 -5.19 -2.07
CA TRP A 60 -7.62 -6.27 -2.46
C TRP A 60 -8.35 -7.51 -2.96
N THR A 61 -9.53 -7.86 -2.43
CA THR A 61 -10.32 -8.99 -2.94
C THR A 61 -11.00 -8.71 -4.30
N ARG A 62 -11.08 -7.44 -4.71
CA ARG A 62 -11.69 -7.00 -5.97
C ARG A 62 -10.65 -6.83 -7.08
N LEU A 63 -9.44 -6.42 -6.70
CA LEU A 63 -8.38 -6.03 -7.62
C LEU A 63 -7.22 -7.03 -7.54
N PRO A 64 -7.07 -7.94 -8.52
CA PRO A 64 -6.05 -8.99 -8.48
C PRO A 64 -4.62 -8.45 -8.37
N ALA A 65 -4.31 -7.34 -9.04
CA ALA A 65 -2.99 -6.70 -8.95
C ALA A 65 -2.69 -6.19 -7.53
N MET A 66 -3.70 -5.67 -6.83
CA MET A 66 -3.58 -5.21 -5.44
C MET A 66 -3.32 -6.39 -4.50
N GLU A 67 -4.08 -7.49 -4.65
CA GLU A 67 -3.88 -8.70 -3.84
C GLU A 67 -2.48 -9.27 -4.04
N ARG A 68 -2.04 -9.41 -5.29
CA ARG A 68 -0.70 -9.91 -5.61
C ARG A 68 0.38 -9.02 -5.01
N PHE A 69 0.27 -7.70 -5.15
CA PHE A 69 1.20 -6.78 -4.51
C PHE A 69 1.26 -6.99 -2.98
N ILE A 70 0.11 -7.03 -2.31
CA ILE A 70 0.05 -7.19 -0.84
C ILE A 70 0.68 -8.52 -0.40
N ARG A 71 0.46 -9.60 -1.14
CA ARG A 71 0.92 -10.95 -0.77
C ARG A 71 2.36 -11.26 -1.19
N GLU A 72 2.81 -10.73 -2.32
CA GLU A 72 4.05 -11.15 -2.98
C GLU A 72 5.19 -10.12 -2.84
N SER A 73 4.90 -8.87 -2.44
CA SER A 73 5.91 -7.78 -2.44
C SER A 73 6.99 -7.86 -1.36
N GLY A 74 6.84 -8.73 -0.35
CA GLY A 74 7.73 -8.81 0.81
C GLY A 74 7.53 -7.69 1.85
N VAL A 75 6.57 -6.78 1.64
CA VAL A 75 6.29 -5.67 2.59
C VAL A 75 5.87 -6.19 3.97
N ALA A 76 5.09 -7.28 4.02
CA ALA A 76 4.63 -7.87 5.27
C ALA A 76 5.78 -8.42 6.13
N GLU A 77 6.83 -8.98 5.51
CA GLU A 77 7.99 -9.53 6.19
C GLU A 77 8.79 -8.41 6.87
N VAL A 78 9.11 -7.35 6.13
CA VAL A 78 9.81 -6.18 6.66
C VAL A 78 9.00 -5.49 7.76
N ALA A 79 7.68 -5.37 7.59
CA ALA A 79 6.81 -4.85 8.64
C ALA A 79 6.87 -5.73 9.90
N GLY A 80 6.84 -7.06 9.74
CA GLY A 80 6.98 -8.01 10.84
C GLY A 80 8.28 -7.86 11.62
N GLU A 81 9.41 -7.73 10.91
CA GLU A 81 10.72 -7.48 11.51
C GLU A 81 10.74 -6.17 12.31
N LEU A 82 10.24 -5.07 11.72
CA LEU A 82 10.20 -3.76 12.37
C LEU A 82 9.32 -3.75 13.63
N MET A 83 8.19 -4.44 13.58
CA MET A 83 7.24 -4.53 14.68
C MET A 83 7.63 -5.60 15.73
N GLY A 84 8.67 -6.41 15.48
CA GLY A 84 8.99 -7.57 16.33
C GLY A 84 7.86 -8.61 16.38
N SER A 85 7.09 -8.71 15.29
CA SER A 85 5.88 -9.53 15.21
C SER A 85 6.11 -10.78 14.38
N THR A 86 5.55 -11.90 14.83
CA THR A 86 5.61 -13.18 14.11
C THR A 86 4.54 -13.32 13.03
N THR A 87 3.55 -12.42 12.99
CA THR A 87 2.46 -12.46 12.01
C THR A 87 1.96 -11.04 11.69
N VAL A 88 1.78 -10.77 10.39
CA VAL A 88 1.19 -9.54 9.82
C VAL A 88 0.08 -9.95 8.86
N ARG A 89 -1.05 -9.24 8.84
CA ARG A 89 -2.26 -9.58 8.05
C ARG A 89 -2.93 -8.34 7.49
#